data_AF-A0A950XMJ5-F1
#
_entry.id   AF-A0A950XMJ5-F1
#
_cell.length_a   1.000
_cell.length_b   1.000
_cell.length_c   1.000
_cell.angle_alpha   90.00
_cell.angle_beta   90.00
_cell.angle_gamma   90.00
#
_symmetry.space_group_name_H-M   'P 1'
#
loop_
_entity.id
_entity.type
_entity.pdbx_description
1 polymer ?
#
loop_
_entity_poly.entity_id
_entity_poly.type
_entity_poly.pdbx_seq_one_letter_code
_entity_poly.pdbx_strand_id
1 'polypeptide(L)'
;MTAIAACRMCGTEPREGARFCDGCGAPVTWHDIHAEYKQVTVLFADVVHSMDIAAAVGAERLREIMAELLDRSTAAVQHHGGMVDKFTGDGIMAVFGAPIALEDHAIRACRAALDIQTEAG
;
A
#
# COMPACT_ATOMS: atom_id res chain seq x y z
N MET A 1 21.97 -3.15 0.29
CA MET A 1 22.24 -2.72 -1.09
C MET A 1 21.65 -1.33 -1.20
N THR A 2 22.51 -0.32 -1.14
CA THR A 2 22.12 1.09 -1.22
C THR A 2 21.56 1.34 -2.63
N ALA A 3 20.27 1.62 -2.75
CA ALA A 3 19.71 1.99 -4.03
C ALA A 3 20.15 3.42 -4.35
N ILE A 4 20.94 3.57 -5.41
CA ILE A 4 21.37 4.86 -5.94
C ILE A 4 20.13 5.57 -6.48
N ALA A 5 19.70 6.64 -5.81
CA ALA A 5 18.73 7.56 -6.38
C ALA A 5 19.50 8.63 -7.16
N ALA A 6 19.43 8.61 -8.49
CA ALA A 6 19.88 9.72 -9.32
C ALA A 6 19.19 11.02 -8.86
N CYS A 7 19.89 12.15 -8.94
CA CYS A 7 19.34 13.43 -8.54
C CYS A 7 18.06 13.73 -9.33
N ARG A 8 16.93 13.89 -8.64
CA ARG A 8 15.62 14.16 -9.29
C ARG A 8 15.58 15.47 -10.09
N MET A 9 16.54 16.37 -9.87
CA MET A 9 16.61 17.66 -10.56
C MET A 9 17.47 17.64 -11.82
N CYS A 10 18.59 16.93 -11.83
CA CYS A 10 19.56 16.98 -12.94
C CYS A 10 20.06 15.62 -13.42
N GLY A 11 19.58 14.51 -12.82
CA GLY A 11 19.94 13.15 -13.19
C GLY A 11 21.35 12.72 -12.79
N THR A 12 22.19 13.61 -12.25
CA THR A 12 23.54 13.26 -11.76
C THR A 12 23.44 12.27 -10.61
N GLU A 13 24.25 11.21 -10.66
CA GLU A 13 24.43 10.29 -9.53
C GLU A 13 25.22 10.99 -8.43
N PRO A 14 24.61 11.25 -7.26
CA PRO A 14 25.31 11.92 -6.17
C PRO A 14 26.40 11.01 -5.60
N ARG A 15 27.53 11.58 -5.15
CA ARG A 15 28.54 10.83 -4.39
C ARG A 15 27.93 10.17 -3.15
N GLU A 16 28.42 8.99 -2.78
CA GLU A 16 27.96 8.26 -1.60
C GLU A 16 28.01 9.16 -0.34
N GLY A 17 26.88 9.29 0.36
CA GLY A 17 26.76 10.13 1.56
C GLY A 17 26.65 11.65 1.32
N ALA A 18 26.61 12.12 0.07
CA ALA A 18 26.45 13.55 -0.24
C ALA A 18 25.10 14.09 0.25
N ARG A 19 25.08 15.26 0.91
CA ARG A 19 23.81 15.92 1.32
C ARG A 19 23.18 16.75 0.19
N PHE A 20 23.98 17.09 -0.81
CA PHE A 20 23.60 17.89 -1.97
C PHE A 20 24.16 17.24 -3.23
N CYS A 21 23.48 17.43 -4.37
CA CYS A 21 23.93 16.93 -5.66
C CYS A 21 25.19 17.66 -6.14
N ASP A 22 26.22 16.93 -6.53
CA ASP A 22 27.48 17.48 -7.05
C ASP A 22 27.32 18.25 -8.37
N GLY A 23 26.25 17.98 -9.14
CA GLY A 23 25.99 18.62 -10.43
C GLY A 23 25.15 19.90 -10.35
N CYS A 24 24.15 19.96 -9.48
CA CYS A 24 23.18 21.07 -9.44
C CYS A 24 22.95 21.70 -8.07
N GLY A 25 23.56 21.17 -7.00
CA GLY A 25 23.42 21.69 -5.64
C GLY A 25 22.06 21.41 -4.97
N ALA A 26 21.12 20.72 -5.63
CA ALA A 26 19.85 20.35 -5.02
C ALA A 26 20.06 19.39 -3.82
N PRO A 27 19.27 19.51 -2.74
CA PRO A 27 19.34 18.57 -1.63
C PRO A 27 18.98 17.15 -2.11
N VAL A 28 19.75 16.16 -1.69
CA VAL A 28 19.49 14.75 -2.00
C VAL A 28 19.15 13.99 -0.72
N THR A 29 18.12 13.15 -0.80
CA THR A 29 17.66 12.31 0.33
C THR A 29 18.01 10.86 0.04
N TRP A 30 18.89 10.28 0.85
CA TRP A 30 19.18 8.85 0.82
C TRP A 30 18.01 8.10 1.44
N HIS A 31 17.32 7.29 0.63
CA HIS A 31 16.40 6.30 1.16
C HIS A 31 17.12 4.98 1.22
N ASP A 32 17.33 4.52 2.44
CA ASP A 32 17.97 3.25 2.68
C ASP A 32 16.94 2.13 2.52
N ILE A 33 16.85 1.56 1.31
CA ILE A 33 15.96 0.43 1.02
C ILE A 33 16.67 -0.87 1.41
N HIS A 34 16.83 -1.07 2.72
CA HIS A 34 17.26 -2.35 3.24
C HIS A 34 16.05 -3.22 3.58
N ALA A 35 16.12 -4.49 3.18
CA ALA A 35 15.16 -5.48 3.63
C ALA A 35 15.34 -5.68 5.15
N GLU A 36 14.26 -5.51 5.90
CA GLU A 36 14.22 -5.68 7.33
C GLU A 36 13.31 -6.84 7.73
N TYR A 37 13.68 -7.57 8.78
CA TYR A 37 12.78 -8.53 9.43
C TYR A 37 12.01 -7.81 10.51
N LYS A 38 10.70 -7.72 10.35
CA LYS A 38 9.82 -7.02 11.28
C LYS A 38 8.53 -7.79 11.48
N GLN A 39 8.01 -7.71 12.70
CA GLN A 39 6.68 -8.23 12.99
C GLN A 39 5.63 -7.27 12.42
N VAL A 40 4.74 -7.81 11.60
CA VAL A 40 3.67 -7.07 10.92
C VAL A 40 2.38 -7.87 10.99
N THR A 41 1.26 -7.21 10.73
CA THR A 41 -0.01 -7.90 10.47
C THR A 41 -0.39 -7.69 9.01
N VAL A 42 -0.74 -8.78 8.34
CA VAL A 42 -1.25 -8.76 6.97
C VAL A 42 -2.74 -9.07 7.00
N LEU A 43 -3.53 -8.23 6.35
CA LEU A 43 -4.97 -8.39 6.16
C LEU A 43 -5.24 -8.73 4.69
N PHE A 44 -6.05 -9.75 4.47
CA PHE A 44 -6.64 -10.06 3.17
C PHE A 44 -8.15 -9.91 3.27
N ALA A 45 -8.75 -9.26 2.26
CA ALA A 45 -10.19 -9.17 2.12
C ALA A 45 -10.55 -9.45 0.66
N ASP A 46 -11.56 -10.27 0.44
CA ASP A 46 -11.97 -10.77 -0.87
C ASP A 46 -13.49 -10.86 -0.97
N VAL A 47 -14.03 -10.63 -2.17
CA VAL A 47 -15.46 -10.70 -2.44
C VAL A 47 -15.89 -12.14 -2.63
N VAL A 48 -16.72 -12.62 -1.72
CA VAL A 48 -17.33 -13.94 -1.83
C VAL A 48 -18.23 -13.98 -3.07
N HIS A 49 -18.13 -15.06 -3.86
CA HIS A 49 -18.89 -15.25 -5.11
C HIS A 49 -18.63 -14.18 -6.19
N SER A 50 -17.44 -13.57 -6.21
CA SER A 50 -17.02 -12.59 -7.22
C SER A 50 -17.27 -13.05 -8.66
N MET A 51 -17.03 -14.32 -8.96
CA MET A 51 -17.24 -14.91 -10.29
C MET A 51 -18.72 -15.04 -10.68
N ASP A 52 -19.60 -15.33 -9.71
CA ASP A 52 -21.04 -15.42 -9.96
C ASP A 52 -21.60 -14.02 -10.24
N ILE A 53 -21.14 -13.02 -9.48
CA ILE A 53 -21.46 -11.61 -9.71
C ILE A 53 -20.96 -11.20 -11.09
N ALA A 54 -19.72 -11.52 -11.44
CA ALA A 54 -19.12 -11.24 -12.75
C ALA A 54 -19.95 -11.79 -13.91
N ALA A 55 -20.43 -13.03 -13.79
CA ALA A 55 -21.27 -13.67 -14.79
C ALA A 55 -22.64 -12.99 -14.90
N ALA A 56 -23.21 -12.51 -13.80
CA ALA A 56 -24.52 -11.87 -13.78
C ALA A 56 -24.51 -10.43 -14.31
N VAL A 57 -23.50 -9.63 -13.96
CA VAL A 57 -23.45 -8.19 -14.30
C VAL A 57 -22.56 -7.87 -15.50
N GLY A 58 -21.68 -8.79 -15.90
CA GLY A 58 -20.67 -8.58 -16.93
C GLY A 58 -19.42 -7.86 -16.42
N ALA A 59 -18.32 -8.02 -17.16
CA ALA A 59 -16.99 -7.56 -16.72
C ALA A 59 -16.88 -6.03 -16.54
N GLU A 60 -17.53 -5.25 -17.41
CA GLU A 60 -17.50 -3.79 -17.33
C GLU A 60 -18.16 -3.29 -16.05
N ARG A 61 -19.35 -3.83 -15.72
CA ARG A 61 -20.09 -3.45 -14.52
C ARG A 61 -19.42 -3.98 -13.26
N LEU A 62 -18.86 -5.19 -13.29
CA LEU A 62 -18.10 -5.73 -12.18
C LEU A 62 -16.90 -4.82 -11.84
N ARG A 63 -16.18 -4.33 -12.86
CA ARG A 63 -15.04 -3.43 -12.65
C ARG A 63 -15.44 -2.15 -11.91
N GLU A 64 -16.60 -1.58 -12.21
CA GLU A 64 -17.12 -0.40 -11.52
C GLU A 64 -17.45 -0.70 -10.06
N ILE A 65 -18.16 -1.81 -9.80
CA ILE A 65 -18.51 -2.25 -8.45
C ILE A 65 -17.24 -2.51 -7.62
N MET A 66 -16.28 -3.22 -8.21
CA MET A 66 -15.01 -3.53 -7.55
C MET A 66 -14.22 -2.26 -7.28
N ALA A 67 -14.12 -1.32 -8.22
CA ALA A 67 -13.41 -0.06 -7.99
C ALA A 67 -13.97 0.69 -6.78
N GLU A 68 -15.29 0.82 -6.68
CA GLU A 68 -15.94 1.49 -5.55
C GLU A 68 -15.71 0.76 -4.22
N LEU A 69 -15.81 -0.58 -4.21
CA LEU A 69 -15.56 -1.39 -3.02
C LEU A 69 -14.10 -1.28 -2.56
N LEU A 70 -13.16 -1.35 -3.50
CA LEU A 70 -11.73 -1.28 -3.23
C LEU A 70 -11.30 0.10 -2.74
N ASP A 71 -11.92 1.17 -3.24
CA ASP A 71 -11.69 2.55 -2.77
C ASP A 71 -12.13 2.71 -1.30
N ARG A 72 -13.34 2.24 -0.97
CA ARG A 72 -13.86 2.21 0.42
C ARG A 72 -12.94 1.39 1.33
N SER A 73 -12.63 0.16 0.91
CA SER A 73 -11.74 -0.72 1.66
C SER A 73 -10.35 -0.11 1.89
N THR A 74 -9.82 0.60 0.89
CA THR A 74 -8.54 1.32 0.98
C THR A 74 -8.64 2.47 1.99
N ALA A 75 -9.72 3.23 1.98
CA ALA A 75 -9.96 4.30 2.94
C ALA A 75 -10.02 3.75 4.38
N ALA A 76 -10.73 2.64 4.61
CA ALA A 76 -10.77 1.97 5.91
C ALA A 76 -9.36 1.52 6.37
N VAL A 77 -8.57 0.89 5.50
CA VAL A 77 -7.19 0.49 5.80
C VAL A 77 -6.33 1.69 6.20
N GLN A 78 -6.38 2.76 5.41
CA GLN A 78 -5.62 3.99 5.65
C GLN A 78 -6.04 4.70 6.94
N HIS A 79 -7.35 4.71 7.24
CA HIS A 79 -7.88 5.28 8.48
C HIS A 79 -7.26 4.65 9.73
N HIS A 80 -7.02 3.33 9.70
CA HIS A 80 -6.37 2.61 10.80
C HIS A 80 -4.83 2.61 10.73
N GLY A 81 -4.22 3.28 9.75
CA GLY A 81 -2.78 3.39 9.58
C GLY A 81 -2.12 2.20 8.87
N GLY A 82 -2.91 1.38 8.17
CA GLY A 82 -2.40 0.34 7.29
C GLY A 82 -2.07 0.88 5.91
N MET A 83 -1.33 0.09 5.13
CA MET A 83 -1.01 0.35 3.74
C MET A 83 -1.53 -0.79 2.87
N VAL A 84 -2.25 -0.47 1.80
CA VAL A 84 -2.59 -1.45 0.76
C VAL A 84 -1.33 -1.74 -0.05
N ASP A 85 -0.87 -2.99 -0.04
CA ASP A 85 0.29 -3.44 -0.83
C ASP A 85 -0.11 -3.73 -2.27
N LYS A 86 -1.23 -4.45 -2.46
CA LYS A 86 -1.72 -4.82 -3.78
C LYS A 86 -3.21 -5.17 -3.79
N PHE A 87 -3.77 -5.09 -4.98
CA PHE A 87 -5.09 -5.58 -5.34
C PHE A 87 -4.97 -6.98 -5.92
N THR A 88 -5.84 -7.90 -5.50
CA THR A 88 -5.85 -9.32 -5.96
C THR A 88 -6.86 -9.59 -7.07
N GLY A 89 -7.54 -8.55 -7.58
CA GLY A 89 -8.60 -8.64 -8.58
C GLY A 89 -9.96 -8.37 -7.94
N ASP A 90 -10.40 -9.30 -7.10
CA ASP A 90 -11.63 -9.25 -6.30
C ASP A 90 -11.39 -8.85 -4.83
N GLY A 91 -10.17 -8.44 -4.49
CA GLY A 91 -9.81 -8.14 -3.11
C GLY A 91 -8.58 -7.25 -2.94
N ILE A 92 -8.19 -7.09 -1.67
CA ILE A 92 -7.01 -6.35 -1.24
C ILE A 92 -6.10 -7.19 -0.34
N MET A 93 -4.80 -6.87 -0.39
CA MET A 93 -3.84 -7.22 0.63
C MET A 93 -3.30 -5.94 1.27
N ALA A 94 -3.48 -5.81 2.58
CA ALA A 94 -3.01 -4.68 3.37
C ALA A 94 -1.99 -5.12 4.43
N VAL A 95 -1.05 -4.25 4.74
CA VAL A 95 0.01 -4.46 5.72
C VAL A 95 -0.07 -3.38 6.79
N PHE A 96 0.03 -3.80 8.04
CA PHE A 96 0.08 -2.95 9.22
C PHE A 96 1.40 -3.17 9.96
N GLY A 97 2.04 -2.08 10.35
CA GLY A 97 3.38 -2.11 10.98
C GLY A 97 4.54 -2.04 9.98
N ALA A 98 4.27 -1.86 8.69
CA ALA A 98 5.27 -1.53 7.67
C ALA A 98 4.71 -0.51 6.65
N PRO A 99 5.55 0.38 6.09
CA PRO A 99 6.96 0.59 6.45
C PRO A 99 7.12 1.24 7.84
N ILE A 100 6.09 1.93 8.32
CA ILE A 100 6.08 2.58 9.63
C ILE A 100 5.72 1.54 10.71
N ALA A 101 6.53 1.47 11.78
CA ALA A 101 6.27 0.58 12.91
C ALA A 101 5.03 1.04 13.68
N LEU A 102 4.17 0.09 14.05
CA LEU A 102 2.98 0.33 14.88
C LEU A 102 2.91 -0.76 15.95
N GLU A 103 2.99 -0.41 17.23
CA GLU A 103 2.96 -1.41 18.32
C GLU A 103 1.61 -2.15 18.40
N ASP A 104 0.53 -1.46 18.02
CA ASP A 104 -0.84 -1.96 17.98
C ASP A 104 -1.27 -2.43 16.58
N HIS A 105 -0.31 -2.80 15.72
CA HIS A 105 -0.54 -3.19 14.32
C HIS A 105 -1.64 -4.25 14.16
N ALA A 106 -1.72 -5.23 15.08
CA ALA A 106 -2.71 -6.30 15.04
C ALA A 106 -4.14 -5.80 15.35
N ILE A 107 -4.30 -4.95 16.37
CA ILE A 107 -5.62 -4.40 16.76
C ILE A 107 -6.14 -3.48 15.65
N ARG A 108 -5.26 -2.66 15.06
CA ARG A 108 -5.59 -1.80 13.93
C ARG A 108 -6.05 -2.58 12.71
N ALA A 109 -5.37 -3.68 12.38
CA ALA A 109 -5.79 -4.56 11.29
C ALA A 109 -7.19 -5.17 11.57
N CYS A 110 -7.47 -5.60 12.80
CA CYS A 110 -8.80 -6.10 13.16
C CYS A 110 -9.88 -5.02 13.04
N ARG A 111 -9.60 -3.78 13.46
CA ARG A 111 -10.54 -2.66 13.30
C ARG A 111 -10.79 -2.32 11.83
N ALA A 112 -9.74 -2.28 11.02
CA ALA A 112 -9.88 -2.11 9.58
C ALA A 112 -10.73 -3.22 8.96
N ALA A 113 -10.56 -4.48 9.36
CA ALA A 113 -11.39 -5.59 8.88
C ALA A 113 -12.88 -5.39 9.19
N LEU A 114 -13.20 -4.90 10.39
CA LEU A 114 -14.59 -4.61 10.80
C LEU A 114 -15.19 -3.43 10.01
N ASP A 115 -14.40 -2.39 9.77
CA ASP A 115 -14.84 -1.23 9.00
C ASP A 115 -15.06 -1.60 7.53
N ILE A 116 -14.15 -2.39 6.92
CA ILE A 116 -14.33 -2.93 5.57
C ILE A 116 -15.65 -3.70 5.45
N GLN A 117 -15.96 -4.58 6.41
CA GLN A 117 -17.22 -5.33 6.44
C GLN A 117 -18.44 -4.40 6.55
N THR A 118 -18.31 -3.29 7.29
CA THR A 118 -19.40 -2.33 7.48
C THR A 118 -19.62 -1.47 6.24
N GLU A 119 -18.57 -1.10 5.51
CA GLU A 119 -18.64 -0.28 4.30
C GLU A 119 -19.04 -1.06 3.03
N ALA A 120 -18.87 -2.39 3.07
CA ALA A 120 -19.25 -3.32 2.01
C ALA A 120 -20.72 -3.78 2.05
N GLY A 121 -21.39 -3.60 3.19
CA GLY A 121 -22.82 -3.89 3.38
C GLY A 121 -23.73 -2.75 2.95
#